data_AF-A0A2D5XCU8-F1
#
_entry.id   AF-A0A2D5XCU8-F1
#
_cell.length_a   1.000
_cell.length_b   1.000
_cell.length_c   1.000
_cell.angle_alpha   90.00
_cell.angle_beta   90.00
_cell.angle_gamma   90.00
#
_symmetry.space_group_name_H-M   'P 1'
#
loop_
_entity.id
_entity.type
_entity.pdbx_description
1 polymer ?
#
loop_
_entity_poly.entity_id
_entity_poly.type
_entity_poly.pdbx_seq_one_letter_code
_entity_poly.pdbx_strand_id
1 'polypeptide(L)'
;MIRIDIFDFLKETSNQNFKSKNFEEIKKDLEELYEYDIVFEELEKSRFFKESSMHIKNNDFIQTRLLISEIKDKKEITEMLNSLGYNVGLLRASILRQDKEKIAKDIAKIMKNNYYGINSIINELNSLKNKLYQLESLQINLLDSELSLDVKAIMEQEFRKKHKKLDEIHIKQKNILLNLSNIFLKLTKKSVFKKR
;
A
#
# COMPACT_ATOMS: atom_id res chain seq x y z
N MET A 1 -15.35 12.65 -8.83
CA MET A 1 -13.88 12.39 -8.85
C MET A 1 -13.27 13.18 -7.70
N ILE A 2 -13.08 12.53 -6.54
CA ILE A 2 -12.53 13.19 -5.35
C ILE A 2 -11.01 13.24 -5.55
N ARG A 3 -10.48 14.44 -5.84
CA ARG A 3 -9.04 14.70 -5.78
C ARG A 3 -8.67 14.78 -4.30
N ILE A 4 -8.15 13.70 -3.75
CA ILE A 4 -7.47 13.77 -2.45
C ILE A 4 -6.14 14.48 -2.72
N ASP A 5 -6.03 15.74 -2.29
CA ASP A 5 -4.76 16.48 -2.32
C ASP A 5 -3.82 15.88 -1.27
N ILE A 6 -2.50 15.96 -1.49
CA ILE A 6 -1.48 15.57 -0.51
C ILE A 6 -1.75 16.28 0.83
N PHE A 7 -2.25 17.51 0.78
CA PHE A 7 -2.66 18.26 1.96
C PHE A 7 -3.88 17.65 2.66
N ASP A 8 -4.88 17.16 1.94
CA ASP A 8 -6.06 16.50 2.53
C ASP A 8 -5.68 15.16 3.16
N PHE A 9 -4.86 14.37 2.46
CA PHE A 9 -4.32 13.11 3.00
C PHE A 9 -3.52 13.33 4.29
N LEU A 10 -2.68 14.37 4.34
CA LEU A 10 -1.91 14.74 5.54
C LEU A 10 -2.78 15.30 6.67
N LYS A 11 -3.87 16.00 6.33
CA LYS A 11 -4.80 16.60 7.29
C LYS A 11 -5.74 15.57 7.91
N GLU A 12 -6.17 14.57 7.14
CA GLU A 12 -6.90 13.40 7.66
C GLU A 12 -6.03 12.54 8.59
N THR A 13 -4.71 12.51 8.37
CA THR A 13 -3.77 11.70 9.17
C THR A 13 -3.20 12.42 10.39
N SER A 14 -3.26 13.75 10.49
CA SER A 14 -2.92 14.45 11.74
C SER A 14 -3.88 14.14 12.90
N ASN A 15 -5.06 13.58 12.60
CA ASN A 15 -6.03 13.11 13.60
C ASN A 15 -5.76 11.68 14.10
N GLN A 16 -4.79 10.96 13.53
CA GLN A 16 -4.33 9.65 14.02
C GLN A 16 -2.93 9.83 14.63
N ASN A 17 -2.58 9.06 15.66
CA ASN A 17 -1.29 9.12 16.38
C ASN A 17 -0.07 8.81 15.46
N PHE A 18 0.24 9.71 14.53
CA PHE A 18 1.31 9.57 13.56
C PHE A 18 2.64 9.96 14.20
N LYS A 19 3.50 8.96 14.47
CA LYS A 19 4.88 9.19 14.87
C LYS A 19 5.74 9.42 13.62
N SER A 20 6.19 10.66 13.44
CA SER A 20 7.19 11.02 12.42
C SER A 20 8.48 10.24 12.65
N LYS A 21 8.84 9.35 11.73
CA LYS A 21 10.10 8.61 11.73
C LYS A 21 11.21 9.39 11.03
N ASN A 22 12.46 9.03 11.31
CA ASN A 22 13.62 9.55 10.57
C ASN A 22 13.88 8.73 9.28
N PHE A 23 14.76 9.22 8.39
CA PHE A 23 14.97 8.57 7.09
C PHE A 23 15.59 7.16 7.19
N GLU A 24 16.44 6.90 8.18
CA GLU A 24 17.06 5.57 8.35
C GLU A 24 16.06 4.56 8.89
N GLU A 25 15.15 4.98 9.77
CA GLU A 25 14.03 4.15 10.22
C GLU A 25 13.10 3.78 9.05
N ILE A 26 12.86 4.70 8.11
CA ILE A 26 12.01 4.43 6.95
C ILE A 26 12.68 3.44 5.98
N LYS A 27 14.01 3.48 5.83
CA LYS A 27 14.72 2.47 5.03
C LYS A 27 14.51 1.07 5.60
N LYS A 28 14.60 0.92 6.92
CA LYS A 28 14.29 -0.35 7.58
C LYS A 28 12.84 -0.77 7.33
N ASP A 29 11.89 0.14 7.51
CA ASP A 29 10.48 -0.14 7.22
C ASP A 29 10.25 -0.59 5.76
N LEU A 30 11.00 -0.03 4.80
CA LEU A 30 10.97 -0.39 3.37
C LEU A 30 11.60 -1.77 3.10
N GLU A 31 12.71 -2.10 3.77
CA GLU A 31 13.35 -3.42 3.68
C GLU A 31 12.42 -4.51 4.22
N GLU A 32 11.78 -4.24 5.36
CA GLU A 32 10.82 -5.16 5.97
C GLU A 32 9.60 -5.40 5.07
N LEU A 33 9.23 -4.51 4.14
CA LEU A 33 8.08 -4.73 3.24
C LEU A 33 8.28 -5.97 2.34
N TYR A 34 9.51 -6.31 1.96
CA TYR A 34 9.79 -7.48 1.12
C TYR A 34 9.48 -8.80 1.84
N GLU A 35 9.54 -8.81 3.18
CA GLU A 35 9.16 -9.99 3.96
C GLU A 35 7.65 -10.30 3.85
N TYR A 36 6.85 -9.33 3.40
CA TYR A 36 5.41 -9.48 3.22
C TYR A 36 5.00 -9.87 1.81
N ASP A 37 5.92 -9.94 0.84
CA ASP A 37 5.63 -10.43 -0.51
C ASP A 37 5.11 -11.89 -0.45
N ILE A 38 5.59 -12.67 0.53
CA ILE A 38 5.13 -14.02 0.77
C ILE A 38 3.64 -14.09 1.12
N VAL A 39 3.07 -13.03 1.74
CA VAL A 39 1.64 -12.98 2.10
C VAL A 39 0.78 -12.89 0.84
N PHE A 40 1.20 -12.09 -0.14
CA PHE A 40 0.52 -12.00 -1.45
C PHE A 40 0.61 -13.31 -2.23
N GLU A 41 1.72 -14.04 -2.14
CA GLU A 41 1.84 -15.37 -2.75
C GLU A 41 1.03 -16.45 -2.03
N GLU A 42 0.96 -16.40 -0.70
CA GLU A 42 0.19 -17.34 0.13
C GLU A 42 -1.32 -17.21 -0.08
N LEU A 43 -1.81 -16.05 -0.54
CA LEU A 43 -3.23 -15.82 -0.84
C LEU A 43 -3.74 -16.73 -1.96
N GLU A 44 -3.01 -16.85 -3.07
CA GLU A 44 -3.40 -17.76 -4.17
C GLU A 44 -3.23 -19.24 -3.80
N LYS A 45 -2.26 -19.56 -2.94
CA LYS A 45 -1.91 -20.93 -2.56
C LYS A 45 -2.85 -21.51 -1.49
N SER A 46 -3.87 -20.77 -1.03
CA SER A 46 -4.77 -21.25 0.03
C SER A 46 -5.47 -22.56 -0.35
N ARG A 47 -5.52 -23.51 0.58
CA ARG A 47 -6.27 -24.77 0.42
C ARG A 47 -7.74 -24.50 0.13
N PHE A 48 -8.24 -23.37 0.61
CA PHE A 48 -9.54 -22.81 0.28
C PHE A 48 -9.89 -22.89 -1.22
N PHE A 49 -8.96 -22.67 -2.17
CA PHE A 49 -9.28 -22.71 -3.60
C PHE A 49 -9.19 -24.10 -4.25
N LYS A 50 -8.55 -25.06 -3.58
CA LYS A 50 -8.31 -26.40 -4.14
C LYS A 50 -9.48 -27.34 -3.89
N GLU A 51 -9.97 -27.42 -2.67
CA GLU A 51 -10.99 -28.40 -2.26
C GLU A 51 -12.42 -28.00 -2.68
N SER A 52 -12.68 -26.72 -2.81
CA SER A 52 -14.00 -26.14 -3.13
C SER A 52 -14.28 -26.05 -4.64
N SER A 53 -13.26 -26.21 -5.48
CA SER A 53 -13.35 -26.14 -6.95
C SER A 53 -14.14 -27.29 -7.60
N MET A 54 -14.28 -28.44 -6.92
CA MET A 54 -15.03 -29.59 -7.43
C MET A 54 -16.55 -29.51 -7.20
N HIS A 55 -17.03 -28.60 -6.34
CA HIS A 55 -18.43 -28.60 -5.88
C HIS A 55 -19.20 -27.30 -6.15
N ILE A 56 -18.57 -26.27 -6.71
CA ILE A 56 -19.13 -24.92 -6.65
C ILE A 56 -19.16 -24.27 -8.04
N LYS A 57 -20.35 -24.27 -8.70
CA LYS A 57 -20.70 -23.37 -9.81
C LYS A 57 -21.10 -21.98 -9.27
N ASN A 58 -20.34 -21.41 -8.32
CA ASN A 58 -20.70 -20.14 -7.70
C ASN A 58 -19.88 -19.00 -8.32
N ASN A 59 -20.58 -18.03 -8.89
CA ASN A 59 -20.05 -16.77 -9.41
C ASN A 59 -19.18 -16.05 -8.37
N ASP A 60 -19.58 -16.09 -7.09
CA ASP A 60 -18.88 -15.42 -6.00
C ASP A 60 -17.47 -15.98 -5.79
N PHE A 61 -17.29 -17.28 -6.03
CA PHE A 61 -15.99 -17.93 -5.93
C PHE A 61 -15.03 -17.51 -7.05
N ILE A 62 -15.54 -17.39 -8.28
CA ILE A 62 -14.78 -16.87 -9.42
C ILE A 62 -14.40 -15.40 -9.17
N GLN A 63 -15.34 -14.59 -8.70
CA GLN A 63 -15.09 -13.19 -8.36
C GLN A 63 -14.03 -13.05 -7.26
N THR A 64 -14.07 -13.93 -6.26
CA THR A 64 -13.07 -13.96 -5.18
C THR A 64 -11.68 -14.26 -5.73
N ARG A 65 -11.55 -15.23 -6.66
CA ARG A 65 -10.27 -15.55 -7.30
C ARG A 65 -9.71 -14.39 -8.13
N LEU A 66 -10.57 -13.75 -8.91
CA LEU A 66 -10.17 -12.57 -9.70
C LEU A 66 -9.69 -11.45 -8.77
N LEU A 67 -10.43 -11.18 -7.70
CA LEU A 67 -10.08 -10.15 -6.73
C LEU A 67 -8.75 -10.43 -6.02
N ILE A 68 -8.47 -11.69 -5.69
CA ILE A 68 -7.19 -12.08 -5.11
C ILE A 68 -6.02 -11.85 -6.08
N SER A 69 -6.18 -12.21 -7.36
CA SER A 69 -5.18 -11.89 -8.39
C SER A 69 -4.92 -10.39 -8.46
N GLU A 70 -6.00 -9.61 -8.44
CA GLU A 70 -5.95 -8.15 -8.46
C GLU A 70 -5.33 -7.51 -7.22
N ILE A 71 -5.42 -8.16 -6.05
CA ILE A 71 -4.75 -7.75 -4.81
C ILE A 71 -3.27 -8.11 -4.87
N LYS A 72 -2.92 -9.27 -5.42
CA LYS A 72 -1.53 -9.71 -5.59
C LYS A 72 -0.74 -8.75 -6.48
N ASP A 73 -1.36 -8.22 -7.54
CA ASP A 73 -0.72 -7.23 -8.40
C ASP A 73 -0.38 -5.93 -7.64
N LYS A 74 -1.06 -5.63 -6.53
CA LYS A 74 -0.76 -4.48 -5.66
C LYS A 74 0.53 -4.64 -4.84
N LYS A 75 1.27 -5.74 -4.99
CA LYS A 75 2.67 -5.81 -4.52
C LYS A 75 3.56 -4.73 -5.14
N GLU A 76 3.20 -4.21 -6.33
CA GLU A 76 3.95 -3.13 -7.00
C GLU A 76 4.05 -1.86 -6.13
N ILE A 77 3.12 -1.66 -5.19
CA ILE A 77 3.15 -0.53 -4.24
C ILE A 77 4.47 -0.52 -3.47
N THR A 78 5.01 -1.70 -3.13
CA THR A 78 6.32 -1.83 -2.47
C THR A 78 7.45 -1.27 -3.36
N GLU A 79 7.44 -1.56 -4.66
CA GLU A 79 8.43 -1.03 -5.61
C GLU A 79 8.30 0.47 -5.81
N MET A 80 7.06 0.98 -5.86
CA MET A 80 6.78 2.41 -5.96
C MET A 80 7.27 3.16 -4.71
N LEU A 81 7.01 2.62 -3.52
CA LEU A 81 7.48 3.19 -2.24
C LEU A 81 9.01 3.20 -2.15
N ASN A 82 9.67 2.11 -2.57
CA ASN A 82 11.13 2.05 -2.65
C ASN A 82 11.70 3.10 -3.61
N SER A 83 11.08 3.25 -4.79
CA SER A 83 11.45 4.27 -5.77
C SER A 83 11.27 5.68 -5.22
N LEU A 84 10.18 5.95 -4.50
CA LEU A 84 9.96 7.21 -3.81
C LEU A 84 11.03 7.45 -2.73
N GLY A 85 11.32 6.44 -1.91
CA GLY A 85 12.35 6.48 -0.88
C GLY A 85 13.72 6.84 -1.43
N TYR A 86 14.11 6.20 -2.53
CA TYR A 86 15.33 6.50 -3.26
C TYR A 86 15.37 7.96 -3.75
N ASN A 87 14.30 8.44 -4.38
CA ASN A 87 14.22 9.82 -4.88
C ASN A 87 14.25 10.87 -3.76
N VAL A 88 13.63 10.59 -2.61
CA VAL A 88 13.73 11.43 -1.41
C VAL A 88 15.17 11.44 -0.87
N GLY A 89 15.87 10.30 -0.92
CA GLY A 89 17.28 10.19 -0.58
C GLY A 89 18.18 11.03 -1.51
N LEU A 90 17.92 10.99 -2.82
CA LEU A 90 18.60 11.85 -3.80
C LEU A 90 18.38 13.33 -3.52
N LEU A 91 17.13 13.75 -3.28
CA LEU A 91 16.80 15.12 -2.93
C LEU A 91 17.58 15.58 -1.69
N ARG A 92 17.64 14.75 -0.65
CA ARG A 92 18.42 15.05 0.56
C ARG A 92 19.90 15.27 0.24
N ALA A 93 20.50 14.42 -0.59
CA ALA A 93 21.89 14.56 -1.01
C ALA A 93 22.13 15.84 -1.84
N SER A 94 21.23 16.15 -2.77
CA SER A 94 21.28 17.37 -3.60
C SER A 94 21.19 18.63 -2.75
N ILE A 95 20.34 18.63 -1.71
CA ILE A 95 20.24 19.73 -0.73
C ILE A 95 21.54 19.91 0.06
N LEU A 96 22.15 18.82 0.53
CA LEU A 96 23.41 18.88 1.26
C LEU A 96 24.56 19.44 0.40
N ARG A 97 24.57 19.12 -0.89
CA ARG A 97 25.53 19.64 -1.89
C ARG A 97 25.19 21.06 -2.37
N GLN A 98 24.04 21.60 -2.00
CA GLN A 98 23.54 22.92 -2.41
C GLN A 98 23.39 23.06 -3.95
N ASP A 99 23.19 21.95 -4.66
CA ASP A 99 23.05 21.91 -6.12
C ASP A 99 21.61 22.30 -6.52
N LYS A 100 21.41 23.58 -6.83
CA LYS A 100 20.08 24.17 -7.06
C LYS A 100 19.34 23.54 -8.25
N GLU A 101 20.05 23.25 -9.33
CA GLU A 101 19.44 22.65 -10.53
C GLU A 101 18.98 21.23 -10.23
N LYS A 102 19.82 20.45 -9.53
CA LYS A 102 19.51 19.09 -9.16
C LYS A 102 18.38 19.01 -8.13
N ILE A 103 18.33 19.93 -7.16
CA ILE A 103 17.20 20.06 -6.23
C ILE A 103 15.89 20.27 -6.99
N ALA A 104 15.85 21.21 -7.94
CA ALA A 104 14.64 21.48 -8.71
C ALA A 104 14.20 20.26 -9.53
N LYS A 105 15.16 19.55 -10.14
CA LYS A 105 14.91 18.31 -10.90
C LYS A 105 14.37 17.20 -10.01
N ASP A 106 14.96 16.98 -8.84
CA ASP A 106 14.54 15.94 -7.89
C ASP A 106 13.13 16.22 -7.33
N ILE A 107 12.82 17.48 -7.03
CA ILE A 107 11.46 17.89 -6.63
C ILE A 107 10.45 17.61 -7.75
N ALA A 108 10.76 18.02 -8.98
CA ALA A 108 9.88 17.78 -10.13
C ALA A 108 9.67 16.28 -10.36
N LYS A 109 10.71 15.47 -10.20
CA LYS A 109 10.64 14.00 -10.33
C LYS A 109 9.70 13.39 -9.29
N ILE A 110 9.76 13.83 -8.03
CA ILE A 110 8.88 13.31 -6.97
C ILE A 110 7.41 13.73 -7.17
N MET A 111 7.18 14.96 -7.64
CA MET A 111 5.83 15.51 -7.79
C MET A 111 5.11 15.08 -9.07
N LYS A 112 5.85 14.97 -10.19
CA LYS A 112 5.26 14.80 -11.54
C LYS A 112 5.39 13.38 -12.08
N ASN A 113 6.02 12.45 -11.36
CA ASN A 113 6.13 11.09 -11.85
C ASN A 113 4.81 10.34 -11.70
N ASN A 114 4.28 9.85 -12.82
CA ASN A 114 2.99 9.16 -12.87
C ASN A 114 3.03 7.71 -12.36
N TYR A 115 4.20 7.14 -12.14
CA TYR A 115 4.37 5.77 -11.69
C TYR A 115 4.74 5.68 -10.21
N TYR A 116 5.76 6.39 -9.75
CA TYR A 116 6.22 6.37 -8.34
C TYR A 116 6.07 7.72 -7.61
N GLY A 117 5.32 8.66 -8.19
CA GLY A 117 4.98 9.91 -7.52
C GLY A 117 4.03 9.68 -6.35
N ILE A 118 4.02 10.62 -5.39
CA ILE A 118 3.19 10.53 -4.18
C ILE A 118 1.72 10.29 -4.54
N ASN A 119 1.19 11.02 -5.53
CA ASN A 119 -0.21 10.89 -5.95
C ASN A 119 -0.55 9.51 -6.54
N SER A 120 0.37 8.92 -7.32
CA SER A 120 0.18 7.60 -7.88
C SER A 120 0.12 6.54 -6.79
N ILE A 121 1.02 6.63 -5.79
CA ILE A 121 1.03 5.71 -4.65
C ILE A 121 -0.25 5.87 -3.81
N ILE A 122 -0.76 7.10 -3.62
CA ILE A 122 -2.05 7.32 -2.94
C ILE A 122 -3.18 6.60 -3.67
N ASN A 123 -3.26 6.72 -5.01
CA ASN A 123 -4.29 6.07 -5.81
C ASN A 123 -4.22 4.55 -5.69
N GLU A 124 -3.01 3.98 -5.75
CA GLU A 124 -2.80 2.55 -5.62
C GLU A 124 -3.15 2.01 -4.23
N LEU A 125 -2.79 2.74 -3.17
CA LEU A 125 -3.19 2.40 -1.80
C LEU A 125 -4.70 2.45 -1.58
N ASN A 126 -5.38 3.41 -2.20
CA ASN A 126 -6.84 3.49 -2.15
C ASN A 126 -7.49 2.35 -2.95
N SER A 127 -6.91 1.99 -4.11
CA SER A 127 -7.34 0.83 -4.88
C SER A 127 -7.21 -0.45 -4.06
N LEU A 128 -6.07 -0.67 -3.42
CA LEU A 128 -5.85 -1.82 -2.54
C LEU A 128 -6.87 -1.84 -1.39
N LYS A 129 -7.09 -0.73 -0.69
CA LYS A 129 -8.09 -0.63 0.38
C LYS A 129 -9.48 -1.06 -0.08
N ASN A 130 -9.92 -0.57 -1.24
CA ASN A 130 -11.23 -0.91 -1.79
C ASN A 130 -11.33 -2.41 -2.12
N LYS A 131 -10.26 -3.00 -2.65
CA LYS A 131 -10.20 -4.43 -2.95
C LYS A 131 -10.24 -5.29 -1.68
N LEU A 132 -9.59 -4.86 -0.60
CA LEU A 132 -9.66 -5.55 0.69
C LEU A 132 -11.08 -5.55 1.27
N TYR A 133 -11.82 -4.44 1.13
CA TYR A 133 -13.24 -4.38 1.52
C TYR A 133 -14.14 -5.25 0.63
N GLN A 134 -13.90 -5.27 -0.67
CA GLN A 134 -14.63 -6.16 -1.59
C GLN A 134 -14.37 -7.63 -1.25
N LEU A 135 -13.14 -7.97 -0.87
CA LEU A 135 -12.74 -9.32 -0.50
C LEU A 135 -13.44 -9.77 0.78
N GLU A 136 -13.54 -8.89 1.77
CA GLU A 136 -14.31 -9.12 2.99
C GLU A 136 -15.81 -9.31 2.71
N SER A 137 -16.38 -8.48 1.83
CA SER A 137 -17.79 -8.56 1.46
C SER A 137 -18.11 -9.88 0.72
N LEU A 138 -17.27 -10.29 -0.22
CA LEU A 138 -17.41 -11.57 -0.92
C LEU A 138 -17.28 -12.76 0.04
N GLN A 139 -16.40 -12.67 1.03
CA GLN A 139 -16.27 -13.71 2.04
C GLN A 139 -17.53 -13.85 2.89
N ILE A 140 -18.15 -12.74 3.32
CA ILE A 140 -19.40 -12.76 4.08
C ILE A 140 -20.49 -13.47 3.25
N ASN A 141 -20.64 -13.11 1.98
CA ASN A 141 -21.60 -13.75 1.07
C ASN A 141 -21.35 -15.26 0.92
N LEU A 142 -20.08 -15.67 0.83
CA LEU A 142 -19.72 -17.09 0.76
C LEU A 142 -20.04 -17.83 2.06
N LEU A 143 -19.87 -17.21 3.23
CA LEU A 143 -20.24 -17.79 4.52
C LEU A 143 -21.78 -17.92 4.67
N ASP A 144 -22.55 -17.06 4.03
CA ASP A 144 -24.02 -17.13 4.02
C ASP A 144 -24.58 -18.14 3.00
N SER A 145 -23.74 -18.67 2.10
CA SER A 145 -24.15 -19.62 1.06
C SER A 145 -24.39 -21.06 1.58
N GLU A 146 -24.90 -21.97 0.75
CA GLU A 146 -25.22 -23.37 1.09
C GLU A 146 -24.00 -24.29 1.30
N LEU A 147 -22.83 -23.73 1.64
CA LEU A 147 -21.63 -24.52 1.93
C LEU A 147 -21.77 -25.33 3.22
N SER A 148 -21.07 -26.46 3.29
CA SER A 148 -21.03 -27.27 4.51
C SER A 148 -20.37 -26.49 5.66
N LEU A 149 -20.78 -26.80 6.89
CA LEU A 149 -20.25 -26.17 8.10
C LEU A 149 -18.72 -26.31 8.20
N ASP A 150 -18.18 -27.48 7.83
CA ASP A 150 -16.73 -27.73 7.84
C ASP A 150 -15.99 -26.80 6.86
N VAL A 151 -16.55 -26.60 5.66
CA VAL A 151 -15.98 -25.68 4.67
C VAL A 151 -16.05 -24.24 5.17
N LYS A 152 -17.19 -23.81 5.74
CA LYS A 152 -17.34 -22.46 6.33
C LYS A 152 -16.35 -22.21 7.47
N ALA A 153 -16.14 -23.18 8.35
CA ALA A 153 -15.19 -23.06 9.46
C ALA A 153 -13.74 -22.91 8.97
N ILE A 154 -13.31 -23.73 8.00
CA ILE A 154 -11.98 -23.63 7.38
C ILE A 154 -11.83 -22.28 6.68
N MET A 155 -12.84 -21.87 5.92
CA MET A 155 -12.87 -20.60 5.21
C MET A 155 -12.67 -19.41 6.15
N GLU A 156 -13.45 -19.36 7.23
CA GLU A 156 -13.41 -18.24 8.17
C GLU A 156 -12.03 -18.14 8.87
N GLN A 157 -11.46 -19.27 9.28
CA GLN A 157 -10.17 -19.29 9.96
C GLN A 157 -9.02 -18.86 9.04
N GLU A 158 -8.93 -19.41 7.82
CA GLU A 158 -7.88 -19.05 6.87
C GLU A 158 -8.03 -17.59 6.40
N PHE A 159 -9.26 -17.16 6.14
CA PHE A 159 -9.57 -15.82 5.67
C PHE A 159 -9.19 -14.75 6.70
N ARG A 160 -9.68 -14.86 7.94
CA ARG A 160 -9.44 -13.87 9.00
C ARG A 160 -7.95 -13.63 9.21
N LYS A 161 -7.14 -14.69 9.20
CA LYS A 161 -5.69 -14.59 9.39
C LYS A 161 -5.00 -13.87 8.23
N LYS A 162 -5.38 -14.17 6.98
CA LYS A 162 -4.77 -13.58 5.79
C LYS A 162 -5.24 -12.16 5.54
N HIS A 163 -6.53 -11.90 5.69
CA HIS A 163 -7.11 -10.56 5.58
C HIS A 163 -6.47 -9.62 6.60
N LYS A 164 -6.33 -10.04 7.86
CA LYS A 164 -5.60 -9.27 8.88
C LYS A 164 -4.16 -8.92 8.46
N LYS A 165 -3.42 -9.87 7.89
CA LYS A 165 -2.06 -9.60 7.39
C LYS A 165 -2.07 -8.60 6.23
N LEU A 166 -3.03 -8.69 5.31
CA LEU A 166 -3.19 -7.73 4.20
C LEU A 166 -3.47 -6.32 4.70
N ASP A 167 -4.33 -6.18 5.70
CA ASP A 167 -4.61 -4.90 6.36
C ASP A 167 -3.36 -4.34 7.06
N GLU A 168 -2.60 -5.19 7.76
CA GLU A 168 -1.33 -4.79 8.39
C GLU A 168 -0.32 -4.26 7.34
N ILE A 169 -0.22 -4.93 6.19
CA ILE A 169 0.63 -4.49 5.07
C ILE A 169 0.14 -3.14 4.52
N HIS A 170 -1.16 -3.01 4.27
CA HIS A 170 -1.75 -1.76 3.78
C HIS A 170 -1.45 -0.58 4.72
N ILE A 171 -1.63 -0.78 6.02
CA ILE A 171 -1.33 0.21 7.06
C ILE A 171 0.16 0.56 7.05
N LYS A 172 1.04 -0.44 6.93
CA LYS A 172 2.50 -0.23 6.88
C LYS A 172 2.90 0.59 5.65
N GLN A 173 2.40 0.23 4.47
CA GLN A 173 2.65 0.97 3.23
C GLN A 173 2.14 2.42 3.31
N LYS A 174 0.94 2.63 3.87
CA LYS A 174 0.39 3.98 4.15
C LYS A 174 1.31 4.79 5.06
N ASN A 175 1.80 4.19 6.14
CA ASN A 175 2.68 4.87 7.11
C ASN A 175 4.03 5.22 6.50
N ILE A 176 4.60 4.36 5.64
CA ILE A 176 5.84 4.64 4.91
C ILE A 176 5.63 5.83 3.96
N LEU A 177 4.54 5.84 3.18
CA LEU A 177 4.21 6.95 2.28
C LEU A 177 4.10 8.28 3.05
N LEU A 178 3.40 8.30 4.17
CA LEU A 178 3.24 9.48 5.01
C LEU A 178 4.58 10.01 5.51
N ASN A 179 5.44 9.11 5.99
CA ASN A 179 6.76 9.46 6.48
C ASN A 179 7.66 10.01 5.34
N LEU A 180 7.68 9.37 4.18
CA LEU A 180 8.40 9.85 3.00
C LEU A 180 7.90 11.21 2.53
N SER A 181 6.58 11.40 2.48
CA SER A 181 5.94 12.66 2.11
C SER A 181 6.28 13.79 3.09
N ASN A 182 6.28 13.50 4.39
CA ASN A 182 6.68 14.45 5.42
C ASN A 182 8.16 14.84 5.33
N ILE A 183 9.06 13.89 5.05
CA ILE A 183 10.47 14.19 4.82
C ILE A 183 10.62 15.05 3.57
N PHE A 184 9.97 14.67 2.47
CA PHE A 184 9.95 15.46 1.24
C PHE A 184 9.53 16.90 1.49
N LEU A 185 8.40 17.13 2.18
CA LEU A 185 7.92 18.48 2.51
C LEU A 185 8.90 19.26 3.39
N LYS A 186 9.54 18.62 4.38
CA LYS A 186 10.56 19.26 5.21
C LYS A 186 11.79 19.67 4.37
N LEU A 187 12.22 18.80 3.46
CA LEU A 187 13.35 19.04 2.56
C LEU A 187 13.07 20.19 1.58
N THR A 188 11.89 20.18 0.94
CA THR A 188 11.49 21.24 0.01
C THR A 188 11.30 22.57 0.70
N LYS A 189 10.70 22.60 1.90
CA LYS A 189 10.60 23.85 2.67
C LYS A 189 12.00 24.42 2.97
N LYS A 190 12.93 23.59 3.41
CA LYS A 190 14.31 24.03 3.71
C LYS A 190 15.04 24.57 2.48
N SER A 191 14.81 24.02 1.30
CA SER A 191 15.50 24.44 0.06
C SER A 191 14.85 25.66 -0.60
N VAL A 192 13.53 25.81 -0.50
CA VAL A 192 12.78 26.93 -1.12
C VAL A 192 12.73 28.16 -0.22
N PHE A 193 12.59 28.01 1.11
CA PHE A 193 12.42 29.14 2.04
C PHE A 193 13.73 29.74 2.57
N LYS A 194 14.89 29.08 2.43
CA LYS A 194 16.20 29.71 2.74
C LYS A 194 16.60 30.84 1.77
N LYS A 195 15.73 31.18 0.81
CA LYS A 195 15.94 32.17 -0.24
C LYS A 195 15.21 33.50 -0.01
N ARG A 196 14.64 33.74 1.17
CA ARG A 196 14.05 35.04 1.55
C ARG A 196 14.73 35.57 2.79
#